data_AF-A0A6A6QD26-F1
#
_entry.id   AF-A0A6A6QD26-F1
#
_cell.length_a   1.000
_cell.length_b   1.000
_cell.length_c   1.000
_cell.angle_alpha   90.00
_cell.angle_beta   90.00
_cell.angle_gamma   90.00
#
_symmetry.space_group_name_H-M   'P 1'
#
loop_
_entity.id
_entity.type
_entity.pdbx_description
1 polymer ?
#
loop_
_entity_poly.entity_id
_entity_poly.type
_entity_poly.pdbx_seq_one_letter_code
_entity_poly.pdbx_strand_id
1 'polypeptide(L)'
;MVLDWVIKLGVKCVSVQYRLPPEYPYPAPIDDCYAGLLWMSTHANELGIDPNNISIASTSAGGGLAAGTSLLARDRGGPALRAQILECPMLDDRNNTFSAKQFATGGTWSQGSNAMAAPSRATDLSGLPPTFISVGSAEIFRDEAFAYASTLWKSGVQAEVYVWAGGFHGFTESASSAAVSIISRDARTAWIQRTLCLDSTTY
;
A
#
# COMPACT_ATOMS: atom_id res chain seq x y z
N MET A 1 -8.43 5.44 3.21
CA MET A 1 -7.56 4.86 4.25
C MET A 1 -7.89 5.47 5.60
N VAL A 2 -8.00 4.68 6.68
CA VAL A 2 -8.09 5.26 8.03
C VAL A 2 -6.67 5.50 8.57
N LEU A 3 -6.30 6.77 8.68
CA LEU A 3 -4.98 7.24 9.12
C LEU A 3 -4.93 7.52 10.63
N ASP A 4 -5.68 6.78 11.45
CA ASP A 4 -5.68 6.94 12.90
C ASP A 4 -4.28 6.74 13.52
N TRP A 5 -3.50 5.84 12.93
CA TRP A 5 -2.09 5.62 13.29
C TRP A 5 -1.20 6.86 13.05
N VAL A 6 -1.56 7.76 12.13
CA VAL A 6 -0.80 9.00 11.91
C VAL A 6 -0.81 9.86 13.16
N ILE A 7 -1.99 10.03 13.76
CA ILE A 7 -2.17 10.78 15.00
C ILE A 7 -1.60 9.99 16.18
N LYS A 8 -1.92 8.69 16.30
CA LYS A 8 -1.49 7.84 17.43
C LYS A 8 0.03 7.68 17.55
N LEU A 9 0.75 7.77 16.43
CA LEU A 9 2.21 7.59 16.38
C LEU A 9 2.95 8.91 16.14
N GLY A 10 2.25 10.05 16.08
CA GLY A 10 2.86 11.36 15.88
C GLY A 10 3.63 11.51 14.57
N VAL A 11 3.25 10.79 13.51
CA VAL A 11 3.94 10.87 12.20
C VAL A 11 3.32 11.94 11.32
N LYS A 12 4.11 12.50 10.39
CA LYS A 12 3.61 13.46 9.39
C LYS A 12 3.17 12.72 8.14
N CYS A 13 2.01 13.11 7.61
CA CYS A 13 1.43 12.51 6.41
C CYS A 13 1.38 13.52 5.28
N VAL A 14 1.93 13.16 4.11
CA VAL A 14 1.76 13.89 2.85
C VAL A 14 0.82 13.10 1.96
N SER A 15 -0.36 13.64 1.68
CA SER A 15 -1.32 13.03 0.75
C SER A 15 -1.16 13.64 -0.63
N VAL A 16 -0.81 12.81 -1.62
CA VAL A 16 -0.57 13.25 -3.00
C VAL A 16 -1.89 13.23 -3.77
N GLN A 17 -2.33 14.41 -4.23
CA GLN A 17 -3.43 14.53 -5.20
C GLN A 17 -2.91 14.28 -6.61
N TYR A 18 -2.76 13.00 -6.96
CA TYR A 18 -2.32 12.60 -8.28
C TYR A 18 -3.43 12.79 -9.32
N ARG A 19 -3.03 13.02 -10.57
CA ARG A 19 -3.95 13.09 -11.72
C ARG A 19 -4.65 11.74 -11.93
N LEU A 20 -5.94 11.78 -12.27
CA LEU A 20 -6.79 10.59 -12.37
C LEU A 20 -7.07 10.19 -13.83
N PRO A 21 -7.21 8.89 -14.12
CA PRO A 21 -7.80 8.42 -15.37
C PRO A 21 -9.33 8.67 -15.39
N PRO A 22 -9.94 8.76 -16.59
CA PRO A 22 -9.34 8.56 -17.91
C PRO A 22 -8.58 9.77 -18.47
N GLU A 23 -8.73 10.97 -17.90
CA GLU A 23 -8.11 12.20 -18.41
C GLU A 23 -6.58 12.14 -18.40
N TYR A 24 -6.03 11.47 -17.40
CA TYR A 24 -4.59 11.24 -17.24
C TYR A 24 -4.32 9.76 -17.00
N PRO A 25 -4.21 8.95 -18.07
CA PRO A 25 -3.94 7.52 -17.95
C PRO A 25 -2.52 7.27 -17.45
N TYR A 26 -2.21 6.00 -17.15
CA TYR A 26 -0.84 5.56 -16.86
C TYR A 26 0.15 6.08 -17.94
N PRO A 27 1.31 6.63 -17.57
CA PRO A 27 1.93 6.65 -16.23
C PRO A 27 1.66 7.90 -15.38
N ALA A 28 0.77 8.82 -15.78
CA ALA A 28 0.62 10.11 -15.08
C ALA A 28 0.36 9.99 -13.55
N PRO A 29 -0.52 9.09 -13.06
CA PRO A 29 -0.75 8.94 -11.62
C PRO A 29 0.50 8.51 -10.83
N ILE A 30 1.31 7.60 -11.38
CA ILE A 30 2.52 7.09 -10.69
C ILE A 30 3.66 8.11 -10.74
N ASP A 31 3.77 8.88 -11.83
CA ASP A 31 4.73 9.98 -11.92
C ASP A 31 4.44 11.06 -10.87
N ASP A 32 3.15 11.37 -10.62
CA ASP A 32 2.75 12.33 -9.58
C ASP A 32 3.05 11.79 -8.17
N CYS A 33 2.77 10.51 -7.89
CA CYS A 33 3.13 9.89 -6.62
C CYS A 33 4.65 9.93 -6.36
N TYR A 34 5.45 9.64 -7.38
CA TYR A 34 6.91 9.72 -7.28
C TYR A 34 7.42 11.15 -7.13
N ALA A 35 6.82 12.11 -7.83
CA ALA A 35 7.12 13.53 -7.65
C ALA A 35 6.80 13.99 -6.21
N GLY A 36 5.68 13.52 -5.63
CA GLY A 36 5.34 13.76 -4.24
C GLY A 36 6.34 13.16 -3.25
N LEU A 37 6.81 11.94 -3.50
CA LEU A 37 7.88 11.31 -2.70
C LEU A 37 9.20 12.11 -2.77
N LEU A 38 9.60 12.52 -3.98
CA LEU A 38 10.80 13.32 -4.18
C LEU A 38 10.69 14.68 -3.49
N TRP A 39 9.53 15.33 -3.58
CA TRP A 39 9.26 16.58 -2.90
C TRP A 39 9.36 16.43 -1.37
N MET A 40 8.72 15.40 -0.79
CA MET A 40 8.76 15.14 0.64
C MET A 40 10.19 14.90 1.15
N SER A 41 10.99 14.13 0.40
CA SER A 41 12.39 13.88 0.75
C SER A 41 13.25 15.15 0.64
N THR A 42 13.05 15.96 -0.40
CA THR A 42 13.82 17.19 -0.62
C THR A 42 13.51 18.27 0.41
N HIS A 43 12.26 18.33 0.89
CA HIS A 43 11.80 19.33 1.87
C HIS A 43 11.77 18.76 3.30
N ALA A 44 12.49 17.66 3.57
CA ALA A 44 12.44 16.98 4.86
C ALA A 44 12.77 17.90 6.06
N ASN A 45 13.74 18.82 5.89
CA ASN A 45 14.10 19.80 6.91
C ASN A 45 12.97 20.79 7.21
N GLU A 46 12.32 21.33 6.18
CA GLU A 46 11.19 22.25 6.32
C GLU A 46 9.98 21.57 6.94
N LEU A 47 9.77 20.32 6.55
CA LEU A 47 8.75 19.45 7.11
C LEU A 47 9.12 18.94 8.49
N GLY A 48 10.34 19.14 9.00
CA GLY A 48 10.83 18.58 10.25
C GLY A 48 10.63 17.06 10.35
N ILE A 49 11.05 16.31 9.32
CA ILE A 49 11.05 14.84 9.25
C ILE A 49 12.46 14.33 8.94
N ASP A 50 12.76 13.07 9.28
CA ASP A 50 13.99 12.40 8.85
C ASP A 50 13.81 11.88 7.41
N PRO A 51 14.61 12.34 6.41
CA PRO A 51 14.51 11.88 5.03
C PRO A 51 14.84 10.38 4.87
N ASN A 52 15.50 9.75 5.84
CA ASN A 52 15.78 8.31 5.84
C ASN A 52 14.66 7.48 6.49
N ASN A 53 13.63 8.14 7.02
CA ASN A 53 12.48 7.50 7.67
C ASN A 53 11.16 7.84 6.98
N ILE A 54 11.15 7.79 5.64
CA ILE A 54 9.96 8.01 4.82
C ILE A 54 9.35 6.65 4.48
N SER A 55 8.05 6.49 4.70
CA SER A 55 7.29 5.29 4.34
C SER A 55 6.14 5.64 3.40
N ILE A 56 5.69 4.68 2.60
CA ILE A 56 4.56 4.87 1.69
C ILE A 56 3.38 4.00 2.13
N ALA A 57 2.18 4.56 2.14
CA ALA A 57 0.98 3.86 2.56
C ALA A 57 -0.18 4.18 1.62
N SER A 58 -0.97 3.17 1.25
CA SER A 58 -2.17 3.39 0.43
C SER A 58 -3.12 2.20 0.45
N THR A 59 -4.28 2.40 -0.18
CA THR A 59 -5.36 1.40 -0.26
C THR A 59 -5.85 1.19 -1.70
N SER A 60 -6.33 -0.01 -2.02
CA SER A 60 -6.95 -0.32 -3.32
C SER A 60 -6.05 0.03 -4.51
N ALA A 61 -6.55 0.76 -5.51
CA ALA A 61 -5.78 1.26 -6.65
C ALA A 61 -4.54 2.07 -6.24
N GLY A 62 -4.63 2.82 -5.13
CA GLY A 62 -3.50 3.53 -4.56
C GLY A 62 -2.42 2.59 -4.02
N GLY A 63 -2.77 1.38 -3.61
CA GLY A 63 -1.81 0.33 -3.24
C GLY A 63 -0.90 -0.08 -4.40
N GLY A 64 -1.46 -0.18 -5.61
CA GLY A 64 -0.70 -0.38 -6.84
C GLY A 64 0.25 0.78 -7.14
N LEU A 65 -0.23 2.02 -6.97
CA LEU A 65 0.61 3.22 -7.11
C LEU A 65 1.72 3.28 -6.05
N ALA A 66 1.46 2.89 -4.81
CA ALA A 66 2.45 2.88 -3.74
C ALA A 66 3.56 1.86 -3.98
N ALA A 67 3.19 0.62 -4.32
CA ALA A 67 4.14 -0.41 -4.69
C ALA A 67 4.94 -0.03 -5.95
N GLY A 68 4.27 0.50 -6.98
CA GLY A 68 4.90 1.00 -8.19
C GLY A 68 5.86 2.17 -7.93
N THR A 69 5.48 3.13 -7.09
CA THR A 69 6.33 4.27 -6.71
C THR A 69 7.59 3.81 -5.99
N SER A 70 7.48 2.74 -5.19
CA SER A 70 8.63 2.16 -4.50
C SER A 70 9.60 1.48 -5.45
N LEU A 71 9.08 0.75 -6.46
CA LEU A 71 9.89 0.22 -7.56
C LEU A 71 10.60 1.34 -8.31
N LEU A 72 9.87 2.41 -8.63
CA LEU A 72 10.41 3.56 -9.35
C LEU A 72 11.52 4.24 -8.55
N ALA A 73 11.34 4.41 -7.24
CA ALA A 73 12.36 4.97 -6.36
C ALA A 73 13.59 4.09 -6.26
N ARG A 74 13.43 2.77 -6.12
CA ARG A 74 14.57 1.83 -6.18
C ARG A 74 15.32 1.96 -7.51
N ASP A 75 14.60 1.86 -8.62
CA ASP A 75 15.20 1.81 -9.97
C ASP A 75 15.87 3.13 -10.35
N ARG A 76 15.40 4.26 -9.80
CA ARG A 76 16.00 5.60 -10.00
C ARG A 76 17.05 5.98 -8.95
N GLY A 77 17.34 5.10 -7.99
CA GLY A 77 18.36 5.33 -6.96
C GLY A 77 17.93 6.17 -5.76
N GLY A 78 16.63 6.39 -5.56
CA GLY A 78 16.05 7.03 -4.38
C GLY A 78 14.82 7.90 -4.71
N PRO A 79 14.22 8.54 -3.69
CA PRO A 79 14.53 8.44 -2.26
C PRO A 79 14.30 7.03 -1.69
N ALA A 80 15.11 6.63 -0.71
CA ALA A 80 14.91 5.35 -0.04
C ALA A 80 13.64 5.35 0.81
N LEU A 81 12.83 4.31 0.69
CA LEU A 81 11.66 4.10 1.54
C LEU A 81 12.02 3.16 2.69
N ARG A 82 11.43 3.39 3.86
CA ARG A 82 11.65 2.60 5.07
C ARG A 82 10.63 1.47 5.24
N ALA A 83 9.43 1.64 4.68
CA ALA A 83 8.36 0.64 4.66
C ALA A 83 7.32 0.93 3.56
N GLN A 84 6.58 -0.10 3.15
CA GLN A 84 5.33 0.01 2.38
C GLN A 84 4.16 -0.56 3.20
N ILE A 85 3.05 0.16 3.26
CA ILE A 85 1.83 -0.27 3.95
C ILE A 85 0.68 -0.31 2.95
N LEU A 86 0.25 -1.53 2.60
CA LEU A 86 -0.66 -1.77 1.48
C LEU A 86 -1.96 -2.43 1.99
N GLU A 87 -3.08 -1.72 1.99
CA GLU A 87 -4.38 -2.32 2.34
C GLU A 87 -5.23 -2.58 1.09
N CYS A 88 -5.79 -3.77 0.99
CA CYS A 88 -6.50 -4.30 -0.18
C CYS A 88 -5.87 -3.85 -1.52
N PRO A 89 -4.55 -4.00 -1.72
CA PRO A 89 -3.89 -3.32 -2.83
C PRO A 89 -4.19 -3.98 -4.17
N MET A 90 -4.47 -3.17 -5.18
CA MET A 90 -4.54 -3.62 -6.58
C MET A 90 -3.13 -3.70 -7.16
N LEU A 91 -2.59 -4.90 -7.33
CA LEU A 91 -1.19 -5.16 -7.67
C LEU A 91 -1.01 -5.81 -9.04
N ASP A 92 -2.06 -6.40 -9.64
CA ASP A 92 -2.00 -7.06 -10.95
C ASP A 92 -3.19 -6.62 -11.84
N ASP A 93 -2.88 -6.21 -13.07
CA ASP A 93 -3.87 -5.75 -14.05
C ASP A 93 -4.51 -6.89 -14.87
N ARG A 94 -4.01 -8.12 -14.73
CA ARG A 94 -4.43 -9.28 -15.54
C ARG A 94 -5.73 -9.93 -15.07
N ASN A 95 -6.20 -9.64 -13.84
CA ASN A 95 -7.45 -10.17 -13.28
C ASN A 95 -7.63 -11.70 -13.39
N ASN A 96 -6.54 -12.47 -13.40
CA ASN A 96 -6.59 -13.90 -13.76
C ASN A 96 -6.58 -14.87 -12.56
N THR A 97 -6.48 -14.35 -11.34
CA THR A 97 -6.43 -15.13 -10.09
C THR A 97 -7.76 -15.79 -9.76
N PHE A 98 -7.75 -16.74 -8.82
CA PHE A 98 -8.97 -17.42 -8.40
C PHE A 98 -9.89 -16.45 -7.63
N SER A 99 -9.35 -15.66 -6.70
CA SER A 99 -10.11 -14.63 -5.97
C SER A 99 -10.76 -13.60 -6.90
N ALA A 100 -10.07 -13.17 -7.95
CA ALA A 100 -10.61 -12.22 -8.92
C ALA A 100 -11.80 -12.77 -9.71
N LYS A 101 -11.84 -14.08 -9.93
CA LYS A 101 -12.97 -14.77 -10.56
C LYS A 101 -14.08 -15.08 -9.55
N GLN A 102 -13.70 -15.50 -8.35
CA GLN A 102 -14.61 -15.85 -7.26
C GLN A 102 -15.47 -14.66 -6.81
N PHE A 103 -14.89 -13.46 -6.81
CA PHE A 103 -15.54 -12.22 -6.39
C PHE A 103 -15.71 -11.22 -7.54
N ALA A 104 -15.85 -11.71 -8.77
CA ALA A 104 -15.93 -10.88 -9.99
C ALA A 104 -17.15 -9.94 -10.03
N THR A 105 -18.22 -10.25 -9.29
CA THR A 105 -19.50 -9.53 -9.31
C THR A 105 -20.02 -9.28 -7.89
N GLY A 106 -20.57 -8.10 -7.62
CA GLY A 106 -21.26 -7.78 -6.35
C GLY A 106 -20.39 -7.20 -5.23
N GLY A 107 -19.10 -6.94 -5.48
CA GLY A 107 -18.21 -6.19 -4.58
C GLY A 107 -18.20 -4.69 -4.86
N THR A 108 -17.56 -3.91 -3.99
CA THR A 108 -17.32 -2.46 -4.16
C THR A 108 -16.31 -2.12 -5.28
N TRP A 109 -15.63 -3.13 -5.83
CA TRP A 109 -14.67 -3.01 -6.94
C TRP A 109 -14.91 -4.10 -7.99
N SER A 110 -14.57 -3.84 -9.26
CA SER A 110 -14.77 -4.77 -10.39
C SER A 110 -13.57 -4.81 -11.33
N GLN A 111 -13.46 -5.88 -12.13
CA GLN A 111 -12.32 -6.12 -13.05
C GLN A 111 -12.10 -5.00 -14.09
N GLY A 112 -13.15 -4.25 -14.46
CA GLY A 112 -13.08 -3.18 -15.45
C GLY A 112 -12.28 -1.95 -15.02
N SER A 113 -11.81 -1.89 -13.78
CA SER A 113 -11.15 -0.73 -13.19
C SER A 113 -9.60 -0.80 -13.19
N ASN A 114 -8.98 -1.87 -13.71
CA ASN A 114 -7.56 -2.16 -13.46
C ASN A 114 -6.53 -1.57 -14.46
N ALA A 115 -6.84 -0.46 -15.15
CA ALA A 115 -5.88 0.20 -16.06
C ALA A 115 -4.91 1.15 -15.32
N MET A 116 -4.16 0.64 -14.34
CA MET A 116 -3.20 1.43 -13.52
C MET A 116 -1.85 0.71 -13.39
N ALA A 117 -0.93 1.23 -12.56
CA ALA A 117 0.35 0.58 -12.29
C ALA A 117 0.17 -0.88 -11.83
N ALA A 118 0.88 -1.81 -12.48
CA ALA A 118 0.81 -3.25 -12.24
C ALA A 118 2.14 -3.78 -11.68
N PRO A 119 2.47 -3.47 -10.41
CA PRO A 119 3.76 -3.82 -9.80
C PRO A 119 4.05 -5.34 -9.80
N SER A 120 3.02 -6.20 -9.82
CA SER A 120 3.18 -7.66 -9.92
C SER A 120 3.71 -8.15 -11.27
N ARG A 121 3.92 -7.26 -12.24
CA ARG A 121 4.63 -7.58 -13.48
C ARG A 121 6.15 -7.59 -13.30
N ALA A 122 6.68 -6.94 -12.26
CA ALA A 122 8.11 -6.97 -11.95
C ALA A 122 8.53 -8.36 -11.46
N THR A 123 9.61 -8.89 -12.02
CA THR A 123 10.15 -10.22 -11.67
C THR A 123 11.26 -10.18 -10.62
N ASP A 124 11.81 -9.00 -10.36
CA ASP A 124 12.79 -8.75 -9.31
C ASP A 124 12.28 -7.66 -8.37
N LEU A 125 12.03 -8.04 -7.13
CA LEU A 125 11.59 -7.15 -6.06
C LEU A 125 12.69 -6.90 -5.02
N SER A 126 13.93 -7.31 -5.29
CA SER A 126 15.06 -7.06 -4.38
C SER A 126 15.26 -5.57 -4.16
N GLY A 127 15.73 -5.20 -2.97
CA GLY A 127 15.92 -3.79 -2.59
C GLY A 127 14.65 -2.99 -2.31
N LEU A 128 13.44 -3.59 -2.44
CA LEU A 128 12.23 -2.97 -1.91
C LEU A 128 12.22 -2.99 -0.37
N PRO A 129 11.54 -2.02 0.27
CA PRO A 129 11.52 -1.94 1.71
C PRO A 129 10.55 -2.98 2.32
N PRO A 130 10.63 -3.24 3.64
CA PRO A 130 9.68 -4.11 4.32
C PRO A 130 8.22 -3.74 4.02
N THR A 131 7.39 -4.75 3.77
CA THR A 131 6.01 -4.56 3.27
C THR A 131 4.98 -5.16 4.22
N PHE A 132 4.00 -4.36 4.62
CA PHE A 132 2.76 -4.82 5.23
C PHE A 132 1.67 -4.93 4.17
N ILE A 133 0.96 -6.05 4.12
CA ILE A 133 -0.19 -6.26 3.23
C ILE A 133 -1.38 -6.76 4.04
N SER A 134 -2.54 -6.14 3.86
CA SER A 134 -3.80 -6.57 4.50
C SER A 134 -4.91 -6.71 3.47
N VAL A 135 -5.61 -7.84 3.44
CA VAL A 135 -6.74 -8.10 2.54
C VAL A 135 -7.89 -8.78 3.28
N GLY A 136 -9.11 -8.64 2.76
CA GLY A 136 -10.25 -9.44 3.22
C GLY A 136 -10.21 -10.87 2.66
N SER A 137 -10.95 -11.79 3.28
CA SER A 137 -11.16 -13.13 2.70
C SER A 137 -12.09 -13.12 1.48
N ALA A 138 -13.02 -12.16 1.44
CA ALA A 138 -13.98 -11.91 0.36
C ALA A 138 -13.55 -10.71 -0.50
N GLU A 139 -12.42 -10.85 -1.18
CA GLU A 139 -11.68 -9.76 -1.81
C GLU A 139 -11.13 -10.22 -3.17
N ILE A 140 -11.27 -9.39 -4.20
CA ILE A 140 -10.73 -9.64 -5.55
C ILE A 140 -9.20 -9.70 -5.52
N PHE A 141 -8.56 -8.83 -4.73
CA PHE A 141 -7.10 -8.72 -4.63
C PHE A 141 -6.43 -9.73 -3.69
N ARG A 142 -7.19 -10.66 -3.09
CA ARG A 142 -6.67 -11.58 -2.07
C ARG A 142 -5.49 -12.42 -2.57
N ASP A 143 -5.66 -13.06 -3.72
CA ASP A 143 -4.65 -14.00 -4.22
C ASP A 143 -3.43 -13.28 -4.82
N GLU A 144 -3.62 -12.10 -5.43
CA GLU A 144 -2.49 -11.30 -5.94
C GLU A 144 -1.66 -10.67 -4.82
N ALA A 145 -2.27 -10.30 -3.69
CA ALA A 145 -1.55 -9.87 -2.49
C ALA A 145 -0.60 -10.96 -1.98
N PHE A 146 -1.07 -12.20 -1.91
CA PHE A 146 -0.23 -13.35 -1.57
C PHE A 146 0.87 -13.61 -2.61
N ALA A 147 0.53 -13.51 -3.90
CA ALA A 147 1.51 -13.72 -4.97
C ALA A 147 2.64 -12.67 -4.91
N TYR A 148 2.30 -11.40 -4.70
CA TYR A 148 3.26 -10.32 -4.56
C TYR A 148 4.17 -10.52 -3.33
N ALA A 149 3.60 -10.87 -2.18
CA ALA A 149 4.38 -11.21 -0.99
C ALA A 149 5.30 -12.41 -1.19
N SER A 150 4.83 -13.44 -1.89
CA SER A 150 5.68 -14.59 -2.26
C SER A 150 6.89 -14.14 -3.09
N THR A 151 6.69 -13.22 -4.02
CA THR A 151 7.79 -12.65 -4.82
C THR A 151 8.72 -11.77 -3.98
N LEU A 152 8.20 -10.98 -3.03
CA LEU A 152 9.02 -10.22 -2.08
C LEU A 152 9.94 -11.15 -1.27
N TRP A 153 9.39 -12.21 -0.68
CA TRP A 153 10.17 -13.18 0.08
C TRP A 153 11.22 -13.89 -0.77
N LYS A 154 10.88 -14.31 -1.99
CA LYS A 154 11.83 -14.90 -2.94
C LYS A 154 12.98 -13.95 -3.31
N SER A 155 12.71 -12.64 -3.27
CA SER A 155 13.69 -11.59 -3.55
C SER A 155 14.47 -11.13 -2.30
N GLY A 156 14.26 -11.78 -1.15
CA GLY A 156 14.94 -11.45 0.11
C GLY A 156 14.32 -10.26 0.86
N VAL A 157 13.13 -9.79 0.46
CA VAL A 157 12.43 -8.67 1.13
C VAL A 157 11.49 -9.21 2.21
N GLN A 158 11.51 -8.54 3.36
CA GLN A 158 10.59 -8.85 4.47
C GLN A 158 9.18 -8.41 4.11
N ALA A 159 8.20 -9.31 4.26
CA ALA A 159 6.79 -8.98 4.08
C ALA A 159 5.91 -9.71 5.08
N GLU A 160 4.84 -9.06 5.52
CA GLU A 160 3.82 -9.61 6.41
C GLU A 160 2.45 -9.45 5.74
N VAL A 161 1.73 -10.56 5.54
CA VAL A 161 0.42 -10.57 4.87
C VAL A 161 -0.65 -11.06 5.83
N TYR A 162 -1.73 -10.29 5.92
CA TYR A 162 -2.92 -10.65 6.68
C TYR A 162 -4.11 -10.87 5.77
N VAL A 163 -4.84 -11.96 6.02
CA VAL A 163 -6.13 -12.24 5.38
C VAL A 163 -7.21 -12.36 6.44
N TRP A 164 -8.11 -11.39 6.44
CA TRP A 164 -9.11 -11.25 7.48
C TRP A 164 -10.40 -11.95 7.08
N ALA A 165 -10.73 -13.04 7.77
CA ALA A 165 -12.00 -13.73 7.61
C ALA A 165 -13.18 -12.77 7.88
N GLY A 166 -14.13 -12.71 6.96
CA GLY A 166 -15.27 -11.79 7.01
C GLY A 166 -14.95 -10.36 6.53
N GLY A 167 -13.69 -10.08 6.17
CA GLY A 167 -13.32 -8.83 5.49
C GLY A 167 -13.68 -8.87 4.01
N PHE A 168 -14.15 -7.74 3.49
CA PHE A 168 -14.40 -7.45 2.07
C PHE A 168 -13.52 -6.28 1.60
N HIS A 169 -13.61 -5.90 0.31
CA HIS A 169 -12.81 -4.79 -0.22
C HIS A 169 -13.04 -3.46 0.49
N GLY A 170 -11.98 -2.89 1.08
CA GLY A 170 -12.04 -1.63 1.82
C GLY A 170 -12.74 -1.72 3.19
N PHE A 171 -12.89 -2.91 3.77
CA PHE A 171 -13.67 -3.12 5.00
C PHE A 171 -13.23 -2.24 6.18
N THR A 172 -11.93 -1.94 6.31
CA THR A 172 -11.41 -1.06 7.38
C THR A 172 -11.93 0.37 7.29
N GLU A 173 -12.33 0.81 6.10
CA GLU A 173 -12.89 2.13 5.82
C GLU A 173 -14.42 2.10 5.87
N SER A 174 -15.05 1.17 5.13
CA SER A 174 -16.51 1.11 4.99
C SER A 174 -17.23 0.56 6.22
N ALA A 175 -16.57 -0.31 6.99
CA ALA A 175 -17.11 -0.93 8.21
C ALA A 175 -16.19 -0.67 9.39
N SER A 176 -15.81 0.59 9.61
CA SER A 176 -14.75 0.97 10.56
C SER A 176 -15.03 0.61 12.03
N SER A 177 -16.28 0.38 12.44
CA SER A 177 -16.64 -0.07 13.79
C SER A 177 -16.71 -1.60 13.93
N ALA A 178 -16.62 -2.36 12.84
CA ALA A 178 -16.66 -3.82 12.89
C ALA A 178 -15.44 -4.37 13.63
N ALA A 179 -15.63 -5.46 14.37
CA ALA A 179 -14.55 -6.11 15.12
C ALA A 179 -13.35 -6.46 14.22
N VAL A 180 -13.60 -6.99 13.03
CA VAL A 180 -12.56 -7.32 12.03
C VAL A 180 -11.77 -6.08 11.59
N SER A 181 -12.43 -4.93 11.43
CA SER A 181 -11.78 -3.66 11.08
C SER A 181 -10.93 -3.09 12.21
N ILE A 182 -11.34 -3.28 13.46
CA ILE A 182 -10.56 -2.87 14.63
C ILE A 182 -9.27 -3.70 14.70
N ILE A 183 -9.39 -5.03 14.73
CA ILE A 183 -8.20 -5.92 14.86
C ILE A 183 -7.24 -5.76 13.66
N SER A 184 -7.76 -5.51 12.45
CA SER A 184 -6.91 -5.27 11.29
C SER A 184 -6.09 -3.97 11.41
N ARG A 185 -6.67 -2.90 11.97
CA ARG A 185 -5.97 -1.63 12.18
C ARG A 185 -4.98 -1.72 13.33
N ASP A 186 -5.30 -2.47 14.37
CA ASP A 186 -4.39 -2.71 15.50
C ASP A 186 -3.16 -3.50 15.04
N ALA A 187 -3.36 -4.57 14.24
CA ALA A 187 -2.26 -5.33 13.65
C ALA A 187 -1.37 -4.46 12.75
N ARG A 188 -1.97 -3.60 11.91
CA ARG A 188 -1.23 -2.62 11.10
C ARG A 188 -0.42 -1.67 11.98
N THR A 189 -1.03 -1.10 13.01
CA THR A 189 -0.36 -0.13 13.90
C THR A 189 0.81 -0.78 14.63
N ALA A 190 0.62 -1.99 15.16
CA ALA A 190 1.68 -2.76 15.82
C ALA A 190 2.84 -3.08 14.87
N TRP A 191 2.53 -3.41 13.61
CA TRP A 191 3.56 -3.63 12.59
C TRP A 191 4.35 -2.35 12.29
N ILE A 192 3.68 -1.21 12.16
CA ILE A 192 4.32 0.10 11.91
C ILE A 192 5.26 0.45 13.08
N GLN A 193 4.80 0.33 14.32
CA GLN A 193 5.62 0.61 15.51
C GLN A 193 6.88 -0.25 15.55
N ARG A 194 6.73 -1.57 15.34
CA ARG A 194 7.86 -2.51 15.31
C ARG A 194 8.84 -2.21 14.17
N THR A 195 8.30 -1.92 12.98
CA THR A 195 9.12 -1.78 11.77
C THR A 195 9.85 -0.45 11.71
N LEU A 196 9.21 0.63 12.18
CA LEU A 196 9.74 1.99 12.16
C LEU A 196 10.37 2.43 13.49
N CYS A 197 10.39 1.53 14.50
CA CYS A 197 10.88 1.82 15.84
C CYS A 197 10.23 3.06 16.48
N LEU A 198 8.90 3.17 16.33
CA LEU A 198 8.12 4.29 16.85
C LEU A 198 7.47 3.91 18.19
N ASP A 199 7.65 4.75 19.20
CA ASP A 199 6.92 4.65 20.47
C ASP A 199 5.52 5.26 20.32
N SER A 200 4.54 4.73 21.07
CA SER A 200 3.22 5.37 21.14
C SER A 200 3.33 6.72 21.83
N THR A 201 2.84 7.79 21.20
CA THR A 201 2.74 9.09 21.86
C THR A 201 1.64 9.04 22.92
N THR A 202 2.02 9.10 24.19
CA THR A 202 1.09 9.35 25.30
C THR A 202 0.64 10.80 25.20
N TYR A 203 -0.61 11.03 24.76
CA TYR A 203 -1.29 12.32 24.92
C TYR A 203 -2.24 12.23 26.12
#